data_AF-A0A3M0FWK9-F1
#
_entry.id   AF-A0A3M0FWK9-F1
#
_cell.length_a   1.000
_cell.length_b   1.000
_cell.length_c   1.000
_cell.angle_alpha   90.00
_cell.angle_beta   90.00
_cell.angle_gamma   90.00
#
_symmetry.space_group_name_H-M   'P 1'
#
loop_
_entity.id
_entity.type
_entity.pdbx_description
1 polymer ?
#
loop_
_entity_poly.entity_id
_entity_poly.type
_entity_poly.pdbx_seq_one_letter_code
_entity_poly.pdbx_strand_id
1 'polypeptide(L)'
;MKSSNFSCVFIAAATVALGLGLAACSNDDSDAQATITQTVTPADQSNQDDGKETVTVSSGADANAEGGNHAATDLPTEITGYSGEAEHDLTEERLTKEDVTQVLQRAHNGEGKVEWDDDGYWEVEVGDIEIDIDKNGLVLDVDR
;
A
#
# COMPACT_ATOMS: atom_id res chain seq x y z
N MET A 1 31.46 -19.76 -36.01
CA MET A 1 31.25 -18.53 -36.82
C MET A 1 30.24 -17.67 -36.09
N LYS A 2 30.69 -16.54 -35.55
CA LYS A 2 29.91 -15.57 -34.78
C LYS A 2 29.97 -14.28 -35.58
N SER A 3 28.81 -13.78 -35.99
CA SER A 3 28.67 -12.45 -36.56
C SER A 3 27.22 -12.04 -36.49
N SER A 4 26.95 -10.97 -35.77
CA SER A 4 25.97 -9.96 -36.16
C SER A 4 26.36 -8.69 -35.40
N ASN A 5 27.09 -7.84 -36.11
CA ASN A 5 27.32 -6.45 -35.76
C ASN A 5 26.27 -5.64 -36.53
N PHE A 6 25.50 -4.80 -35.85
CA PHE A 6 24.93 -3.60 -36.47
C PHE A 6 25.02 -2.43 -35.50
N SER A 7 25.45 -1.31 -36.05
CA SER A 7 26.11 -0.20 -35.38
C SER A 7 25.17 0.91 -34.91
N CYS A 8 25.67 1.63 -33.90
CA CYS A 8 25.56 3.07 -33.59
C CYS A 8 24.20 3.77 -33.47
N VAL A 9 23.95 4.14 -32.21
CA VAL A 9 23.17 5.25 -31.64
C VAL A 9 23.30 6.58 -32.39
N PHE A 10 22.18 7.32 -32.54
CA PHE A 10 22.14 8.79 -32.42
C PHE A 10 20.81 9.27 -31.81
N ILE A 11 20.95 10.39 -31.09
CA ILE A 11 20.11 11.03 -30.06
C ILE A 11 18.93 11.83 -30.67
N ALA A 12 17.82 11.92 -29.93
CA ALA A 12 17.00 13.14 -29.89
C ALA A 12 16.30 13.26 -28.52
N ALA A 13 16.82 14.14 -27.66
CA ALA A 13 16.11 14.61 -26.48
C ALA A 13 15.02 15.59 -26.93
N ALA A 14 13.75 15.30 -26.60
CA ALA A 14 12.66 16.23 -26.75
C ALA A 14 12.24 16.72 -25.35
N THR A 15 12.73 17.90 -24.98
CA THR A 15 12.19 18.66 -23.85
C THR A 15 10.82 19.19 -24.22
N VAL A 16 9.77 18.61 -23.64
CA VAL A 16 8.43 19.22 -23.68
C VAL A 16 8.24 19.98 -22.36
N ALA A 17 8.52 21.28 -22.40
CA ALA A 17 8.12 22.22 -21.37
C ALA A 17 6.90 23.01 -21.89
N LEU A 18 5.71 22.63 -21.45
CA LEU A 18 4.42 23.33 -21.66
C LEU A 18 3.53 22.89 -20.49
N GLY A 19 3.00 23.69 -19.58
CA GLY A 19 2.97 25.12 -19.33
C GLY A 19 1.95 25.27 -18.19
N LEU A 20 2.33 25.94 -17.09
CA LEU A 20 1.41 26.26 -15.99
C LEU A 20 0.44 27.34 -16.47
N GLY A 21 -0.73 26.93 -16.95
CA GLY A 21 -1.87 27.82 -17.15
C GLY A 21 -2.67 27.94 -15.87
N LEU A 22 -2.30 28.86 -14.97
CA LEU A 22 -3.24 29.37 -13.98
C LEU A 22 -4.22 30.29 -14.71
N ALA A 23 -5.42 29.78 -15.00
CA ALA A 23 -6.52 30.59 -15.49
C ALA A 23 -6.99 31.53 -14.37
N ALA A 24 -6.54 32.77 -14.44
CA ALA A 24 -7.05 33.88 -13.66
C ALA A 24 -8.33 34.46 -14.31
N CYS A 25 -9.40 34.54 -13.51
CA CYS A 25 -10.53 35.46 -13.51
C CYS A 25 -11.10 36.02 -14.83
N SER A 26 -12.41 35.82 -15.07
CA SER A 26 -13.44 36.82 -14.69
C SER A 26 -14.87 36.44 -15.13
N ASN A 27 -15.76 36.48 -14.14
CA ASN A 27 -17.15 36.98 -14.07
C ASN A 27 -18.17 36.70 -15.21
N ASP A 28 -19.32 36.08 -14.86
CA ASP A 28 -20.62 36.79 -14.73
C ASP A 28 -21.69 35.90 -14.03
N ASP A 29 -22.42 36.52 -13.10
CA ASP A 29 -23.72 36.20 -12.48
C ASP A 29 -24.21 34.74 -12.26
N SER A 30 -24.32 34.35 -10.99
CA SER A 30 -25.50 33.62 -10.49
C SER A 30 -25.64 33.78 -8.97
N ASP A 31 -26.70 34.51 -8.63
CA ASP A 31 -27.30 34.66 -7.31
C ASP A 31 -27.63 33.28 -6.69
N ALA A 32 -27.03 32.98 -5.54
CA ALA A 32 -27.63 32.26 -4.42
C ALA A 32 -26.54 31.86 -3.40
N GLN A 33 -26.53 32.55 -2.26
CA GLN A 33 -25.83 32.10 -1.06
C GLN A 33 -26.50 30.81 -0.55
N ALA A 34 -25.87 29.65 -0.72
CA ALA A 34 -26.28 28.43 -0.04
C ALA A 34 -25.55 28.34 1.31
N THR A 35 -26.16 28.88 2.35
CA THR A 35 -25.77 28.62 3.74
C THR A 35 -26.11 27.16 4.07
N ILE A 36 -25.10 26.30 4.21
CA ILE A 36 -25.30 24.95 4.75
C ILE A 36 -25.19 25.00 6.27
N THR A 37 -26.34 25.00 6.94
CA THR A 37 -26.47 24.74 8.37
C THR A 37 -26.38 23.23 8.60
N GLN A 38 -25.31 22.76 9.23
CA GLN A 38 -25.23 21.39 9.73
C GLN A 38 -25.90 21.33 11.10
N THR A 39 -27.01 20.59 11.20
CA THR A 39 -27.63 20.20 12.46
C THR A 39 -27.00 18.89 12.93
N VAL A 40 -26.21 18.95 14.00
CA VAL A 40 -25.78 17.77 14.75
C VAL A 40 -26.84 17.42 15.78
N THR A 41 -27.42 16.22 15.66
CA THR A 41 -28.25 15.62 16.71
C THR A 41 -27.39 14.67 17.53
N PRO A 42 -27.20 14.90 18.85
CA PRO A 42 -26.66 13.88 19.73
C PRO A 42 -27.80 12.95 20.17
N ALA A 43 -27.63 11.64 20.01
CA ALA A 43 -28.41 10.66 20.73
C ALA A 43 -27.46 9.91 21.68
N ASP A 44 -27.71 10.17 22.95
CA ASP A 44 -26.94 9.77 24.11
C ASP A 44 -27.61 8.54 24.78
N GLN A 45 -26.77 7.55 25.08
CA GLN A 45 -26.77 6.58 26.19
C GLN A 45 -27.98 5.67 26.50
N SER A 46 -27.66 4.39 26.77
CA SER A 46 -27.88 3.69 28.05
C SER A 46 -27.84 2.15 27.85
N ASN A 47 -26.78 1.47 28.31
CA ASN A 47 -26.69 0.55 29.49
C ASN A 47 -27.63 -0.68 29.43
N GLN A 48 -27.28 -1.94 29.76
CA GLN A 48 -26.20 -2.51 30.59
C GLN A 48 -26.36 -4.07 30.60
N ASP A 49 -25.23 -4.81 30.72
CA ASP A 49 -24.99 -6.10 31.42
C ASP A 49 -25.78 -7.38 31.12
N ASP A 50 -25.09 -8.51 30.84
CA ASP A 50 -24.86 -9.60 31.83
C ASP A 50 -24.19 -10.83 31.14
N GLY A 51 -23.11 -11.35 31.73
CA GLY A 51 -22.95 -12.79 31.93
C GLY A 51 -22.33 -13.71 30.84
N LYS A 52 -21.02 -13.96 31.03
CA LYS A 52 -20.41 -15.31 31.20
C LYS A 52 -19.93 -16.13 29.97
N GLU A 53 -18.59 -16.25 29.92
CA GLU A 53 -17.71 -17.35 29.44
C GLU A 53 -18.09 -18.19 28.21
N THR A 54 -17.15 -18.22 27.24
CA THR A 54 -16.57 -19.48 26.76
C THR A 54 -15.15 -19.30 26.19
N VAL A 55 -14.20 -19.90 26.90
CA VAL A 55 -13.05 -20.72 26.44
C VAL A 55 -11.83 -20.05 25.79
N THR A 56 -10.75 -20.10 26.58
CA THR A 56 -9.34 -19.95 26.24
C THR A 56 -8.76 -21.16 25.49
N VAL A 57 -7.72 -20.87 24.68
CA VAL A 57 -6.62 -21.70 24.15
C VAL A 57 -6.80 -22.33 22.76
N SER A 58 -6.09 -21.74 21.80
CA SER A 58 -5.15 -22.49 20.97
C SER A 58 -3.79 -21.81 21.02
N SER A 59 -2.91 -22.33 21.88
CA SER A 59 -1.46 -22.17 21.74
C SER A 59 -1.00 -23.05 20.58
N GLY A 60 -0.13 -22.51 19.73
CA GLY A 60 0.70 -23.32 18.83
C GLY A 60 0.59 -22.95 17.37
N ALA A 61 1.33 -21.92 16.97
CA ALA A 61 2.20 -22.01 15.82
C ALA A 61 3.38 -21.08 16.11
N ASP A 62 4.48 -21.66 16.57
CA ASP A 62 5.80 -21.06 16.44
C ASP A 62 6.02 -20.86 14.92
N ALA A 63 5.65 -19.69 14.41
CA ALA A 63 6.10 -19.25 13.11
C ALA A 63 7.60 -19.07 13.25
N ASN A 64 8.33 -19.78 12.39
CA ASN A 64 9.78 -19.87 12.40
C ASN A 64 10.38 -18.47 12.15
N ALA A 65 10.61 -17.71 13.21
CA ALA A 65 11.37 -16.48 13.18
C ALA A 65 12.87 -16.82 13.12
N GLU A 66 13.32 -17.27 11.94
CA GLU A 66 14.73 -17.29 11.58
C GLU A 66 15.00 -16.14 10.60
N GLY A 67 14.76 -14.92 11.07
CA GLY A 67 15.21 -13.67 10.48
C GLY A 67 15.79 -12.81 11.59
N GLY A 68 17.00 -12.26 11.39
CA GLY A 68 17.88 -11.75 12.44
C GLY A 68 17.29 -10.67 13.34
N ASN A 69 18.04 -10.33 14.39
CA ASN A 69 17.71 -9.25 15.32
C ASN A 69 17.73 -7.88 14.61
N HIS A 70 16.65 -7.53 13.92
CA HIS A 70 16.41 -6.19 13.38
C HIS A 70 15.68 -5.38 14.45
N ALA A 71 16.21 -4.19 14.75
CA ALA A 71 15.77 -3.39 15.88
C ALA A 71 14.33 -2.86 15.68
N ALA A 72 13.35 -3.62 16.19
CA ALA A 72 12.06 -3.16 16.69
C ALA A 72 11.17 -2.32 15.74
N THR A 73 11.16 -2.62 14.45
CA THR A 73 9.99 -2.30 13.61
C THR A 73 9.18 -3.57 13.46
N ASP A 74 7.86 -3.46 13.57
CA ASP A 74 6.92 -4.55 13.27
C ASP A 74 6.46 -4.40 11.81
N LEU A 75 5.98 -5.49 11.20
CA LEU A 75 5.30 -5.44 9.91
C LEU A 75 4.08 -4.50 10.03
N PRO A 76 3.90 -3.52 9.14
CA PRO A 76 2.75 -2.61 9.20
C PRO A 76 1.44 -3.38 9.07
N THR A 77 0.42 -2.99 9.85
CA THR A 77 -0.91 -3.63 9.84
C THR A 77 -1.83 -3.11 8.73
N GLU A 78 -1.50 -1.96 8.15
CA GLU A 78 -2.33 -1.27 7.16
C GLU A 78 -1.47 -0.76 6.00
N ILE A 79 -2.04 -0.77 4.80
CA ILE A 79 -1.46 -0.15 3.62
C ILE A 79 -1.86 1.32 3.61
N THR A 80 -0.89 2.22 3.64
CA THR A 80 -1.12 3.67 3.63
C THR A 80 -1.07 4.27 2.22
N GLY A 81 -0.47 3.56 1.26
CA GLY A 81 -0.42 3.96 -0.13
C GLY A 81 0.40 3.01 -0.99
N TYR A 82 0.57 3.40 -2.25
CA TYR A 82 1.40 2.71 -3.24
C TYR A 82 2.37 3.70 -3.86
N SER A 83 3.60 3.27 -4.08
CA SER A 83 4.58 3.99 -4.88
C SER A 83 4.13 4.02 -6.35
N GLY A 84 4.81 4.84 -7.17
CA GLY A 84 4.57 4.83 -8.61
C GLY A 84 4.98 3.52 -9.30
N GLU A 85 5.98 2.83 -8.76
CA GLU A 85 6.44 1.51 -9.24
C GLU A 85 5.37 0.47 -8.89
N ALA A 86 5.01 0.33 -7.61
CA ALA A 86 3.94 -0.58 -7.19
C ALA A 86 2.61 -0.38 -7.93
N GLU A 87 2.20 0.85 -8.29
CA GLU A 87 0.99 1.06 -9.12
C GLU A 87 1.16 0.57 -10.56
N HIS A 88 2.38 0.68 -11.11
CA HIS A 88 2.74 0.14 -12.41
C HIS A 88 2.73 -1.40 -12.38
N ASP A 89 3.36 -2.02 -11.38
CA ASP A 89 3.53 -3.47 -11.33
C ASP A 89 2.22 -4.19 -11.07
N LEU A 90 1.33 -3.62 -10.24
CA LEU A 90 -0.06 -4.08 -10.14
C LEU A 90 -0.72 -4.23 -11.51
N THR A 91 -0.44 -3.32 -12.45
CA THR A 91 -0.97 -3.38 -13.81
C THR A 91 -0.28 -4.44 -14.66
N GLU A 92 1.05 -4.52 -14.61
CA GLU A 92 1.85 -5.49 -15.39
C GLU A 92 1.57 -6.93 -14.95
N GLU A 93 1.58 -7.16 -13.63
CA GLU A 93 1.35 -8.45 -12.98
C GLU A 93 -0.13 -8.84 -12.91
N ARG A 94 -1.02 -7.93 -13.33
CA ARG A 94 -2.48 -8.11 -13.35
C ARG A 94 -3.04 -8.41 -11.96
N LEU A 95 -2.43 -7.78 -10.95
CA LEU A 95 -2.81 -7.85 -9.56
C LEU A 95 -3.73 -6.67 -9.19
N THR A 96 -4.51 -6.85 -8.14
CA THR A 96 -5.35 -5.81 -7.58
C THR A 96 -4.81 -5.36 -6.23
N LYS A 97 -5.20 -4.15 -5.80
CA LYS A 97 -4.91 -3.65 -4.45
C LYS A 97 -5.49 -4.57 -3.35
N GLU A 98 -6.58 -5.29 -3.67
CA GLU A 98 -7.17 -6.29 -2.78
C GLU A 98 -6.28 -7.54 -2.65
N ASP A 99 -5.58 -7.95 -3.71
CA ASP A 99 -4.64 -9.08 -3.65
C ASP A 99 -3.47 -8.73 -2.70
N VAL A 100 -2.90 -7.53 -2.82
CA VAL A 100 -1.87 -7.02 -1.91
C VAL A 100 -2.37 -6.92 -0.47
N THR A 101 -3.61 -6.49 -0.28
CA THR A 101 -4.24 -6.46 1.06
C THR A 101 -4.35 -7.86 1.66
N GLN A 102 -4.70 -8.86 0.84
CA GLN A 102 -4.75 -10.26 1.29
C GLN A 102 -3.37 -10.82 1.60
N VAL A 103 -2.34 -10.47 0.83
CA VAL A 103 -0.95 -10.85 1.11
C VAL A 103 -0.55 -10.34 2.50
N LEU A 104 -0.77 -9.05 2.78
CA LEU A 104 -0.44 -8.48 4.09
C LEU A 104 -1.23 -9.14 5.23
N GLN A 105 -2.54 -9.38 5.03
CA GLN A 105 -3.36 -10.07 6.04
C GLN A 105 -2.89 -11.50 6.32
N ARG A 106 -2.52 -12.24 5.28
CA ARG A 106 -2.01 -13.62 5.40
C ARG A 106 -0.64 -13.63 6.10
N ALA A 107 0.24 -12.70 5.77
CA ALA A 107 1.51 -12.54 6.45
C ALA A 107 1.33 -12.31 7.97
N HIS A 108 0.38 -11.46 8.37
CA HIS A 108 0.01 -11.26 9.79
C HIS A 108 -0.55 -12.52 10.47
N ASN A 109 -1.14 -13.44 9.69
CA ASN A 109 -1.60 -14.73 10.18
C ASN A 109 -0.49 -15.81 10.19
N GLY A 110 0.75 -15.45 9.86
CA GLY A 110 1.87 -16.37 9.76
C GLY A 110 1.87 -17.21 8.49
N GLU A 111 1.07 -16.83 7.49
CA GLU A 111 1.02 -17.45 6.17
C GLU A 111 1.92 -16.67 5.22
N GLY A 112 3.19 -17.08 5.09
CA GLY A 112 4.16 -16.46 4.19
C GLY A 112 5.57 -16.40 4.76
N LYS A 113 6.47 -15.79 4.00
CA LYS A 113 7.77 -15.32 4.51
C LYS A 113 7.69 -13.82 4.73
N VAL A 114 8.26 -13.36 5.83
CA VAL A 114 8.34 -11.95 6.18
C VAL A 114 9.77 -11.69 6.62
N GLU A 115 10.50 -10.90 5.84
CA GLU A 115 11.90 -10.61 6.07
C GLU A 115 12.12 -9.09 6.04
N TRP A 116 13.01 -8.60 6.89
CA TRP A 116 13.40 -7.20 6.88
C TRP A 116 14.65 -7.05 6.02
N ASP A 117 14.55 -6.27 4.95
CA ASP A 117 15.67 -6.02 4.05
C ASP A 117 16.60 -4.91 4.59
N ASP A 118 17.89 -4.95 4.25
CA ASP A 118 18.86 -3.97 4.73
C ASP A 118 18.68 -2.56 4.10
N ASP A 119 17.95 -2.46 3.00
CA ASP A 119 17.53 -1.20 2.37
C ASP A 119 16.32 -0.53 3.08
N GLY A 120 15.73 -1.21 4.07
CA GLY A 120 14.83 -0.58 5.04
C GLY A 120 13.33 -0.74 4.76
N TYR A 121 12.96 -1.84 4.12
CA TYR A 121 11.58 -2.27 3.90
C TYR A 121 11.38 -3.72 4.34
N TRP A 122 10.12 -4.13 4.41
CA TRP A 122 9.74 -5.53 4.59
C TRP A 122 9.53 -6.18 3.24
N GLU A 123 10.13 -7.34 3.02
CA GLU A 123 9.81 -8.28 1.95
C GLU A 123 8.76 -9.25 2.48
N VAL A 124 7.60 -9.32 1.82
CA VAL A 124 6.49 -10.18 2.21
C VAL A 124 6.08 -11.06 1.04
N GLU A 125 6.39 -12.35 1.14
CA GLU A 125 6.10 -13.35 0.11
C GLU A 125 4.97 -14.29 0.58
N VAL A 126 3.84 -14.27 -0.12
CA VAL A 126 2.69 -15.16 0.16
C VAL A 126 2.24 -15.84 -1.13
N GLY A 127 2.55 -17.13 -1.24
CA GLY A 127 2.21 -17.92 -2.41
C GLY A 127 3.10 -17.56 -3.59
N ASP A 128 2.51 -16.98 -4.61
CA ASP A 128 3.20 -16.46 -5.81
C ASP A 128 3.19 -14.93 -5.84
N ILE A 129 2.94 -14.23 -4.72
CA ILE A 129 2.98 -12.76 -4.71
C ILE A 129 4.01 -12.31 -3.67
N GLU A 130 4.90 -11.43 -4.08
CA GLU A 130 5.90 -10.76 -3.24
C GLU A 130 5.58 -9.26 -3.20
N ILE A 131 5.66 -8.65 -2.01
CA ILE A 131 5.48 -7.21 -1.85
C ILE A 131 6.58 -6.61 -1.00
N ASP A 132 7.06 -5.46 -1.43
CA ASP A 132 7.96 -4.62 -0.64
C ASP A 132 7.14 -3.54 0.06
N ILE A 133 7.20 -3.47 1.39
CA ILE A 133 6.41 -2.50 2.15
C ILE A 133 7.26 -1.79 3.21
N ASP A 134 7.25 -0.46 3.18
CA ASP A 134 7.99 0.33 4.16
C ASP A 134 7.39 0.22 5.57
N LYS A 135 8.14 0.64 6.58
CA LYS A 135 7.67 0.64 7.98
C LYS A 135 6.41 1.48 8.26
N ASN A 136 5.98 2.33 7.33
CA ASN A 136 4.79 3.17 7.42
C ASN A 136 3.61 2.59 6.63
N GLY A 137 3.76 1.44 5.99
CA GLY A 137 2.72 0.81 5.18
C GLY A 137 2.63 1.30 3.74
N LEU A 138 3.64 2.02 3.23
CA LEU A 138 3.72 2.37 1.81
C LEU A 138 4.28 1.18 1.03
N VAL A 139 3.49 0.64 0.10
CA VAL A 139 3.94 -0.43 -0.80
C VAL A 139 4.89 0.17 -1.84
N LEU A 140 6.10 -0.36 -1.90
CA LEU A 140 7.18 0.10 -2.76
C LEU A 140 7.15 -0.61 -4.11
N ASP A 141 6.95 -1.93 -4.09
CA ASP A 141 7.01 -2.83 -5.25
C ASP A 141 6.05 -4.03 -5.06
N VAL A 142 5.62 -4.66 -6.15
CA VAL A 142 4.70 -5.81 -6.14
C VAL A 142 5.00 -6.74 -7.32
N ASP A 143 5.38 -7.98 -7.02
CA ASP A 143 5.74 -8.98 -8.04
C ASP A 143 4.92 -10.27 -7.93
N ARG A 144 4.86 -11.03 -9.05
CA ARG A 144 4.19 -12.34 -9.14
C ARG A 144 4.99 -13.44 -9.86
#